data_AF-A0A3A1YV77-F1
#
_entry.id   AF-A0A3A1YV77-F1
#
_cell.length_a   1.000
_cell.length_b   1.000
_cell.length_c   1.000
_cell.angle_alpha   90.00
_cell.angle_beta   90.00
_cell.angle_gamma   90.00
#
_symmetry.space_group_name_H-M   'P 1'
#
loop_
_entity.id
_entity.type
_entity.pdbx_description
1 polymer ?
#
loop_
_entity_poly.entity_id
_entity_poly.type
_entity_poly.pdbx_seq_one_letter_code
_entity_poly.pdbx_strand_id
1 'polypeptide(L)'
;MQMTVTAYRGEHGPEHLVLASKVASLTFGSYQAARLYATEPNDRRDSVICPRIIEANLFIHNPILNSGADPFIDLAILRHALGYPAAKAIALRFKDWIELTAHWSEHYADNYMSVHELLQIKPAALDDLYCQAYPILDDLQVIATLVEHGYDGAIYAGSAQTSDESEYRVFHKRQVQILDVLPANPAPSQKLAPAP
;
A
#
# COMPACT_ATOMS: atom_id res chain seq x y z
N MET A 1 -19.19 -6.73 -5.31
CA MET A 1 -18.55 -7.68 -6.26
C MET A 1 -17.42 -8.34 -5.48
N GLN A 2 -17.38 -9.66 -5.40
CA GLN A 2 -16.34 -10.37 -4.64
C GLN A 2 -15.13 -10.54 -5.56
N MET A 3 -13.99 -9.92 -5.21
CA MET A 3 -12.76 -10.12 -5.96
C MET A 3 -11.93 -11.22 -5.30
N THR A 4 -11.59 -12.23 -6.09
CA THR A 4 -10.55 -13.21 -5.76
C THR A 4 -9.43 -13.04 -6.76
N VAL A 5 -8.23 -12.71 -6.27
CA VAL A 5 -7.04 -12.55 -7.09
C VAL A 5 -5.88 -13.35 -6.49
N THR A 6 -5.12 -14.02 -7.34
CA THR A 6 -3.84 -14.62 -6.94
C THR A 6 -2.77 -13.55 -7.03
N ALA A 7 -2.08 -13.30 -5.92
CA ALA A 7 -1.03 -12.29 -5.83
C ALA A 7 0.09 -12.77 -4.89
N TYR A 8 1.21 -12.06 -4.93
CA TYR A 8 2.44 -12.47 -4.27
C TYR A 8 2.88 -11.42 -3.24
N ARG A 9 3.39 -11.87 -2.10
CA ARG A 9 3.99 -11.01 -1.08
C ARG A 9 5.44 -11.41 -0.84
N GLY A 10 6.33 -10.41 -0.90
CA GLY A 10 7.70 -10.55 -0.46
C GLY A 10 7.82 -10.41 1.04
N GLU A 11 8.52 -11.32 1.69
CA GLU A 11 8.88 -11.20 3.10
C GLU A 11 10.35 -11.57 3.32
N HIS A 12 10.95 -10.95 4.32
CA HIS A 12 12.20 -11.37 4.93
C HIS A 12 12.05 -11.28 6.45
N GLY A 13 12.72 -12.18 7.17
CA GLY A 13 12.68 -12.31 8.61
C GLY A 13 12.67 -13.78 9.06
N PRO A 14 12.68 -14.02 10.37
CA PRO A 14 12.66 -15.38 10.94
C PRO A 14 11.53 -16.24 10.36
N GLU A 15 11.80 -17.53 10.12
CA GLU A 15 10.88 -18.45 9.41
C GLU A 15 9.53 -18.68 10.11
N HIS A 16 9.45 -18.49 11.43
CA HIS A 16 8.26 -18.79 12.21
C HIS A 16 7.15 -17.73 12.12
N LEU A 17 7.38 -16.61 11.41
CA LEU A 17 6.41 -15.53 11.25
C LEU A 17 5.98 -15.42 9.78
N VAL A 18 4.79 -15.94 9.47
CA VAL A 18 4.18 -15.83 8.13
C VAL A 18 3.12 -14.72 8.14
N LEU A 19 3.09 -13.88 7.11
CA LEU A 19 2.28 -12.66 7.05
C LEU A 19 2.68 -11.67 8.16
N ALA A 20 3.98 -11.52 8.40
CA ALA A 20 4.48 -10.52 9.32
C ALA A 20 4.45 -9.15 8.66
N SER A 21 3.98 -8.13 9.38
CA SER A 21 4.01 -6.75 8.89
C SER A 21 4.35 -5.80 10.04
N LYS A 22 5.16 -4.79 9.71
CA LYS A 22 5.43 -3.66 10.61
C LYS A 22 4.33 -2.60 10.53
N VAL A 23 3.53 -2.64 9.46
CA VAL A 23 2.48 -1.68 9.15
C VAL A 23 1.11 -2.33 9.26
N ALA A 24 0.07 -1.49 9.24
CA ALA A 24 -1.31 -1.88 9.51
C ALA A 24 -1.94 -2.82 8.46
N SER A 25 -1.46 -2.77 7.23
CA SER A 25 -1.95 -3.58 6.10
C SER A 25 -0.91 -4.59 5.63
N LEU A 26 -1.37 -5.60 4.88
CA LEU A 26 -0.48 -6.52 4.16
C LEU A 26 -0.51 -6.17 2.67
N THR A 27 0.68 -5.97 2.12
CA THR A 27 0.93 -5.69 0.71
C THR A 27 1.16 -6.96 -0.09
N PHE A 28 0.52 -7.03 -1.24
CA PHE A 28 0.71 -8.05 -2.27
C PHE A 28 0.78 -7.37 -3.65
N GLY A 29 1.43 -8.00 -4.61
CA GLY A 29 1.57 -7.52 -5.98
C GLY A 29 1.94 -8.65 -6.93
N SER A 30 2.71 -8.35 -7.97
CA SER A 30 3.24 -9.39 -8.86
C SER A 30 4.32 -10.23 -8.16
N TYR A 31 4.66 -11.35 -8.78
CA TYR A 31 5.80 -12.17 -8.37
C TYR A 31 7.11 -11.38 -8.38
N GLN A 32 7.31 -10.47 -9.35
CA GLN A 32 8.55 -9.70 -9.44
C GLN A 32 8.65 -8.65 -8.34
N ALA A 33 7.58 -7.91 -8.08
CA ALA A 33 7.50 -6.99 -6.94
C ALA A 33 7.73 -7.73 -5.62
N ALA A 34 7.09 -8.88 -5.43
CA ALA A 34 7.28 -9.70 -4.23
C ALA A 34 8.73 -10.17 -4.07
N ARG A 35 9.36 -10.64 -5.14
CA ARG A 35 10.76 -11.05 -5.11
C ARG A 35 11.68 -9.88 -4.76
N LEU A 36 11.48 -8.74 -5.41
CA LEU A 36 12.22 -7.50 -5.16
C LEU A 36 12.14 -7.11 -3.69
N TYR A 37 10.96 -6.99 -3.11
CA TYR A 37 10.80 -6.60 -1.70
C TYR A 37 11.30 -7.65 -0.70
N ALA A 38 11.32 -8.93 -1.07
CA ALA A 38 11.93 -9.96 -0.23
C ALA A 38 13.46 -9.84 -0.17
N THR A 39 14.10 -9.42 -1.27
CA THR A 39 15.57 -9.37 -1.38
C THR A 39 16.19 -7.99 -1.23
N GLU A 40 15.39 -6.94 -1.43
CA GLU A 40 15.81 -5.53 -1.44
C GLU A 40 14.78 -4.69 -0.66
N PRO A 41 14.79 -4.73 0.68
CA PRO A 41 13.80 -4.02 1.48
C PRO A 41 13.93 -2.50 1.33
N ASN A 42 12.78 -1.82 1.31
CA ASN A 42 12.70 -0.36 1.23
C ASN A 42 13.38 0.34 2.42
N ASP A 43 13.32 -0.28 3.62
CA ASP A 43 14.07 0.20 4.78
C ASP A 43 15.49 -0.35 4.75
N ARG A 44 16.46 0.50 4.43
CA ARG A 44 17.89 0.14 4.38
C ARG A 44 18.46 -0.35 5.72
N ARG A 45 17.73 -0.19 6.82
CA ARG A 45 18.11 -0.70 8.15
C ARG A 45 17.74 -2.18 8.31
N ASP A 46 16.93 -2.74 7.42
CA ASP A 46 16.50 -4.12 7.49
C ASP A 46 17.56 -5.08 6.96
N SER A 47 17.80 -6.15 7.73
CA SER A 47 18.60 -7.28 7.29
C SER A 47 17.72 -8.29 6.56
N VAL A 48 18.15 -8.68 5.36
CA VAL A 48 17.49 -9.76 4.60
C VAL A 48 17.84 -11.10 5.23
N ILE A 49 16.85 -11.73 5.87
CA ILE A 49 16.95 -13.03 6.54
C ILE A 49 15.87 -13.93 5.95
N CYS A 50 16.23 -15.14 5.51
CA CYS A 50 15.29 -16.12 4.93
C CYS A 50 14.25 -15.50 3.97
N PRO A 51 14.69 -14.82 2.89
CA PRO A 51 13.79 -14.12 1.98
C PRO A 51 12.88 -15.12 1.27
N ARG A 52 11.59 -14.83 1.25
CA ARG A 52 10.53 -15.73 0.77
C ARG A 52 9.46 -14.96 0.01
N ILE A 53 8.82 -15.67 -0.91
CA ILE A 53 7.67 -15.20 -1.68
C ILE A 53 6.48 -16.04 -1.25
N ILE A 54 5.43 -15.37 -0.76
CA ILE A 54 4.17 -15.99 -0.39
C ILE A 54 3.23 -15.83 -1.57
N GLU A 55 2.78 -16.93 -2.14
CA GLU A 55 1.69 -16.96 -3.11
C GLU A 55 0.37 -17.12 -2.36
N ALA A 56 -0.61 -16.27 -2.64
CA ALA A 56 -1.89 -16.32 -1.96
C ALA A 56 -3.06 -15.90 -2.84
N ASN A 57 -4.23 -16.47 -2.55
CA ASN A 57 -5.50 -15.90 -2.97
C ASN A 57 -5.94 -14.82 -1.97
N LEU A 58 -6.28 -13.66 -2.50
CA LEU A 58 -6.77 -12.52 -1.72
C LEU A 58 -8.28 -12.37 -1.86
N PHE A 59 -8.95 -12.05 -0.76
CA PHE A 59 -10.39 -11.80 -0.70
C PHE A 59 -10.66 -10.36 -0.26
N ILE A 60 -10.89 -9.48 -1.24
CA ILE A 60 -11.19 -8.06 -1.00
C ILE A 60 -12.61 -7.80 -1.53
N HIS A 61 -13.52 -7.39 -0.67
CA HIS A 61 -14.94 -7.24 -0.98
C HIS A 61 -15.36 -5.78 -1.11
N ASN A 62 -14.79 -4.90 -0.29
CA ASN A 62 -15.12 -3.49 -0.23
C ASN A 62 -13.83 -2.66 -0.14
N PRO A 63 -13.08 -2.54 -1.25
CA PRO A 63 -11.84 -1.80 -1.24
C PRO A 63 -12.10 -0.28 -1.22
N ILE A 64 -11.27 0.47 -0.49
CA ILE A 64 -11.33 1.95 -0.49
C ILE A 64 -10.85 2.54 -1.82
N LEU A 65 -9.90 1.86 -2.49
CA LEU A 65 -9.42 2.17 -3.85
C LEU A 65 -9.60 0.93 -4.72
N ASN A 66 -10.08 1.10 -5.95
CA ASN A 66 -10.37 -0.02 -6.85
C ASN A 66 -9.79 0.17 -8.27
N SER A 67 -8.66 0.87 -8.37
CA SER A 67 -8.04 1.23 -9.65
C SER A 67 -6.55 0.90 -9.61
N GLY A 68 -6.16 -0.24 -10.21
CA GLY A 68 -4.75 -0.66 -10.25
C GLY A 68 -3.82 0.19 -11.13
N ALA A 69 -4.25 1.38 -11.56
CA ALA A 69 -3.55 2.25 -12.52
C ALA A 69 -3.12 3.61 -11.95
N ASP A 70 -3.58 3.96 -10.75
CA ASP A 70 -3.28 5.24 -10.11
C ASP A 70 -2.62 4.99 -8.73
N PRO A 71 -1.42 5.53 -8.46
CA PRO A 71 -0.76 5.37 -7.17
C PRO A 71 -1.26 6.37 -6.10
N PHE A 72 -2.13 7.31 -6.47
CA PHE A 72 -2.64 8.36 -5.61
C PHE A 72 -3.99 8.01 -4.99
N ILE A 73 -4.32 8.70 -3.90
CA ILE A 73 -5.65 8.71 -3.30
C ILE A 73 -6.18 10.14 -3.25
N ASP A 74 -7.32 10.37 -3.91
CA ASP A 74 -8.05 11.62 -3.80
C ASP A 74 -8.73 11.71 -2.43
N LEU A 75 -8.60 12.86 -1.75
CA LEU A 75 -9.24 13.05 -0.46
C LEU A 75 -10.76 13.15 -0.56
N ALA A 76 -11.32 13.40 -1.76
CA ALA A 76 -12.74 13.23 -2.05
C ALA A 76 -13.23 11.80 -1.77
N ILE A 77 -12.43 10.78 -2.08
CA ILE A 77 -12.74 9.37 -1.80
C ILE A 77 -12.87 9.17 -0.28
N LEU A 78 -11.91 9.69 0.48
CA LEU A 78 -11.93 9.61 1.94
C LEU A 78 -13.10 10.41 2.53
N ARG A 79 -13.44 11.58 1.99
CA ARG A 79 -14.60 12.36 2.42
C ARG A 79 -15.89 11.60 2.18
N HIS A 80 -16.04 10.94 1.03
CA HIS A 80 -17.21 10.12 0.73
C HIS A 80 -17.32 8.92 1.68
N ALA A 81 -16.19 8.26 1.95
CA ALA A 81 -16.10 7.07 2.78
C ALA A 81 -16.32 7.34 4.28
N LEU A 82 -15.72 8.40 4.82
CA LEU A 82 -15.57 8.63 6.27
C LEU A 82 -16.26 9.92 6.74
N GLY A 83 -16.77 10.73 5.82
CA GLY A 83 -17.27 12.07 6.10
C GLY A 83 -16.16 13.11 6.22
N TYR A 84 -16.57 14.39 6.15
CA TYR A 84 -15.65 15.53 6.16
C TYR A 84 -14.73 15.61 7.40
N PRO A 85 -15.23 15.43 8.65
CA PRO A 85 -14.38 15.57 9.82
C PRO A 85 -13.20 14.59 9.83
N ALA A 86 -13.46 13.32 9.50
CA ALA A 86 -12.43 12.28 9.44
C ALA A 86 -11.47 12.52 8.27
N ALA A 87 -11.99 12.81 7.08
CA ALA A 87 -11.16 13.10 5.90
C ALA A 87 -10.25 14.32 6.12
N LYS A 88 -10.75 15.40 6.75
CA LYS A 88 -9.94 16.55 7.13
C LYS A 88 -8.85 16.16 8.15
N ALA A 89 -9.16 15.36 9.15
CA ALA A 89 -8.17 14.92 10.13
C ALA A 89 -7.04 14.11 9.48
N ILE A 90 -7.38 13.25 8.52
CA ILE A 90 -6.41 12.51 7.69
C ILE A 90 -5.59 13.50 6.84
N ALA A 91 -6.23 14.44 6.16
CA ALA A 91 -5.55 15.46 5.36
C ALA A 91 -4.49 16.23 6.17
N LEU A 92 -4.84 16.65 7.39
CA LEU A 92 -3.93 17.39 8.27
C LEU A 92 -2.78 16.52 8.79
N ARG A 93 -3.03 15.23 9.03
CA ARG A 93 -2.00 14.26 9.43
C ARG A 93 -0.98 14.01 8.33
N PHE A 94 -1.44 13.91 7.08
CA PHE A 94 -0.60 13.62 5.92
C PHE A 94 -0.33 14.85 5.06
N LYS A 95 -0.43 16.06 5.62
CA LYS A 95 -0.26 17.32 4.88
C LYS A 95 1.05 17.38 4.12
N ASP A 96 2.14 16.89 4.70
CA ASP A 96 3.46 16.93 4.06
C ASP A 96 3.46 16.11 2.76
N TRP A 97 2.70 15.01 2.70
CA TRP A 97 2.54 14.22 1.47
C TRP A 97 1.69 14.92 0.40
N ILE A 98 0.73 15.73 0.82
CA ILE A 98 -0.11 16.54 -0.07
C ILE A 98 0.70 17.73 -0.60
N GLU A 99 1.46 18.39 0.28
CA GLU A 99 2.27 19.57 -0.04
C GLU A 99 3.45 19.25 -0.97
N LEU A 100 3.86 17.98 -1.06
CA LEU A 100 4.85 17.48 -2.02
C LEU A 100 4.28 17.20 -3.42
N THR A 101 2.98 17.36 -3.65
CA THR A 101 2.38 17.14 -4.97
C THR A 101 2.58 18.32 -5.91
N ALA A 102 2.68 18.04 -7.21
CA ALA A 102 2.68 19.09 -8.24
C ALA A 102 1.41 19.94 -8.18
N HIS A 103 0.25 19.31 -7.94
CA HIS A 103 -1.02 20.01 -7.80
C HIS A 103 -1.01 21.03 -6.65
N TRP A 104 -0.44 20.68 -5.50
CA TRP A 104 -0.26 21.66 -4.42
C TRP A 104 0.61 22.84 -4.85
N SER A 105 1.77 22.53 -5.44
CA SER A 105 2.73 23.54 -5.91
C SER A 105 2.12 24.50 -6.93
N GLU A 106 1.32 23.99 -7.86
CA GLU A 106 0.79 24.77 -8.99
C GLU A 106 -0.48 25.56 -8.64
N HIS A 107 -1.29 25.08 -7.71
CA HIS A 107 -2.61 25.67 -7.46
C HIS A 107 -2.78 26.36 -6.09
N TYR A 108 -1.93 26.05 -5.11
CA TYR A 108 -2.13 26.50 -3.73
C TYR A 108 -0.92 27.16 -3.08
N ALA A 109 0.30 26.69 -3.37
CA ALA A 109 1.51 27.10 -2.64
C ALA A 109 1.80 28.62 -2.68
N ASP A 110 1.38 29.32 -3.74
CA ASP A 110 1.56 30.78 -3.84
C ASP A 110 0.60 31.59 -2.94
N ASN A 111 -0.52 31.00 -2.54
CA ASN A 111 -1.60 31.69 -1.83
C ASN A 111 -1.81 31.17 -0.39
N TYR A 112 -1.29 29.99 -0.07
CA TYR A 112 -1.46 29.34 1.22
C TYR A 112 -0.13 28.71 1.66
N MET A 113 0.25 28.94 2.92
CA MET A 113 1.48 28.41 3.51
C MET A 113 1.42 26.90 3.78
N SER A 114 0.22 26.34 3.94
CA SER A 114 0.04 24.91 4.25
C SER A 114 -1.38 24.43 3.94
N VAL A 115 -1.56 23.11 3.84
CA VAL A 115 -2.88 22.46 3.74
C VAL A 115 -3.76 22.82 4.93
N HIS A 116 -3.16 23.01 6.11
CA HIS A 116 -3.88 23.46 7.30
C HIS A 116 -4.57 24.81 7.04
N GLU A 117 -3.80 25.80 6.59
CA GLU A 117 -4.32 27.14 6.30
C GLU A 117 -5.37 27.09 5.19
N LEU A 118 -5.10 26.37 4.09
CA LEU A 118 -6.05 26.17 3.00
C LEU A 118 -7.39 25.63 3.52
N LEU A 119 -7.40 24.59 4.34
CA LEU A 119 -8.63 23.96 4.84
C LEU A 119 -9.30 24.72 5.99
N GLN A 120 -8.65 25.75 6.54
CA GLN A 120 -9.30 26.74 7.40
C GLN A 120 -10.05 27.80 6.60
N ILE A 121 -9.45 28.29 5.51
CA ILE A 121 -10.01 29.38 4.69
C ILE A 121 -10.99 28.86 3.63
N LYS A 122 -10.64 27.77 2.96
CA LYS A 122 -11.40 27.13 1.88
C LYS A 122 -11.63 25.63 2.20
N PRO A 123 -12.52 25.30 3.16
CA PRO A 123 -12.84 23.92 3.53
C PRO A 123 -13.18 22.98 2.37
N ALA A 124 -13.85 23.50 1.34
CA ALA A 124 -14.28 22.73 0.17
C ALA A 124 -13.12 22.26 -0.72
N ALA A 125 -11.93 22.88 -0.62
CA ALA A 125 -10.76 22.46 -1.37
C ALA A 125 -10.26 21.06 -0.99
N LEU A 126 -10.77 20.48 0.12
CA LEU A 126 -10.44 19.10 0.51
C LEU A 126 -10.63 18.12 -0.65
N ASP A 127 -11.70 18.27 -1.43
CA ASP A 127 -12.01 17.34 -2.52
C ASP A 127 -11.04 17.42 -3.70
N ASP A 128 -10.30 18.53 -3.81
CA ASP A 128 -9.34 18.76 -4.88
C ASP A 128 -7.93 18.28 -4.48
N LEU A 129 -7.72 17.82 -3.25
CA LEU A 129 -6.41 17.39 -2.77
C LEU A 129 -6.24 15.87 -2.94
N TYR A 130 -5.00 15.46 -3.19
CA TYR A 130 -4.59 14.07 -3.25
C TYR A 130 -3.16 13.91 -2.72
N CYS A 131 -2.77 12.69 -2.43
CA CYS A 131 -1.38 12.32 -2.17
C CYS A 131 -1.14 10.85 -2.52
N GLN A 132 0.10 10.38 -2.38
CA GLN A 132 0.42 8.96 -2.55
C GLN A 132 -0.47 8.11 -1.63
N ALA A 133 -0.97 6.97 -2.09
CA ALA A 133 -1.88 6.14 -1.31
C ALA A 133 -1.19 5.41 -0.15
N TYR A 134 0.04 4.93 -0.36
CA TYR A 134 0.73 4.06 0.60
C TYR A 134 0.92 4.65 2.02
N PRO A 135 1.24 5.95 2.24
CA PRO A 135 1.40 6.49 3.58
C PRO A 135 0.11 6.43 4.40
N ILE A 136 -1.03 6.62 3.73
CA ILE A 136 -2.36 6.51 4.34
C ILE A 136 -2.68 5.04 4.64
N LEU A 137 -2.35 4.13 3.72
CA LEU A 137 -2.64 2.70 3.84
C LEU A 137 -1.67 1.93 4.77
N ASP A 138 -0.59 2.57 5.20
CA ASP A 138 0.36 2.06 6.21
C ASP A 138 0.00 2.48 7.65
N ASP A 139 -0.80 3.53 7.83
CA ASP A 139 -1.14 4.10 9.15
C ASP A 139 -2.22 3.28 9.89
N LEU A 140 -1.88 2.88 11.11
CA LEU A 140 -2.71 2.05 11.98
C LEU A 140 -4.07 2.68 12.30
N GLN A 141 -4.11 4.00 12.55
CA GLN A 141 -5.34 4.68 12.94
C GLN A 141 -6.26 4.86 11.74
N VAL A 142 -5.71 5.16 10.56
CA VAL A 142 -6.50 5.25 9.34
C VAL A 142 -7.08 3.89 8.97
N ILE A 143 -6.27 2.83 8.99
CA ILE A 143 -6.74 1.48 8.66
C ILE A 143 -7.83 1.01 9.64
N ALA A 144 -7.66 1.26 10.94
CA ALA A 144 -8.71 0.96 11.92
C ALA A 144 -10.02 1.70 11.59
N THR A 145 -9.94 2.99 11.26
CA THR A 145 -11.11 3.80 10.88
C THR A 145 -11.79 3.27 9.61
N LEU A 146 -11.00 2.90 8.59
CA LEU A 146 -11.52 2.33 7.35
C LEU A 146 -12.23 0.99 7.60
N VAL A 147 -11.66 0.12 8.44
CA VAL A 147 -12.27 -1.16 8.84
C VAL A 147 -13.58 -0.95 9.59
N GLU A 148 -13.63 0.03 10.51
CA GLU A 148 -14.87 0.39 11.21
C GLU A 148 -15.98 0.87 10.25
N HIS A 149 -15.61 1.45 9.11
CA HIS A 149 -16.54 1.85 8.04
C HIS A 149 -16.79 0.75 7.00
N GLY A 150 -16.33 -0.48 7.27
CA GLY A 150 -16.60 -1.65 6.44
C GLY A 150 -15.70 -1.82 5.22
N TYR A 151 -14.62 -1.05 5.11
CA TYR A 151 -13.60 -1.26 4.07
C TYR A 151 -12.65 -2.37 4.49
N ASP A 152 -12.27 -3.23 3.55
CA ASP A 152 -11.42 -4.40 3.83
C ASP A 152 -10.12 -4.45 3.03
N GLY A 153 -9.89 -3.50 2.13
CA GLY A 153 -8.63 -3.43 1.40
C GLY A 153 -8.49 -2.23 0.49
N ALA A 154 -7.50 -2.27 -0.38
CA ALA A 154 -7.29 -1.30 -1.45
C ALA A 154 -6.60 -1.96 -2.65
N ILE A 155 -6.86 -1.44 -3.84
CA ILE A 155 -6.25 -1.82 -5.11
C ILE A 155 -5.85 -0.53 -5.81
N TYR A 156 -4.55 -0.34 -6.01
CA TYR A 156 -3.98 0.88 -6.57
C TYR A 156 -2.70 0.54 -7.36
N ALA A 157 -2.14 1.48 -8.11
CA ALA A 157 -0.84 1.24 -8.74
C ALA A 157 0.28 1.30 -7.69
N GLY A 158 1.32 0.49 -7.86
CA GLY A 158 2.53 0.56 -7.05
C GLY A 158 3.25 1.91 -7.21
N SER A 159 4.35 2.07 -6.48
CA SER A 159 5.14 3.31 -6.51
C SER A 159 6.60 3.02 -6.81
N ALA A 160 7.29 4.00 -7.40
CA ALA A 160 8.68 3.89 -7.82
C ALA A 160 8.95 2.64 -8.69
N GLN A 161 9.63 1.63 -8.15
CA GLN A 161 10.04 0.41 -8.86
C GLN A 161 8.88 -0.52 -9.24
N THR A 162 7.68 -0.30 -8.70
CA THR A 162 6.47 -1.07 -9.01
C THR A 162 5.36 -0.21 -9.63
N SER A 163 5.71 0.96 -10.17
CA SER A 163 4.74 1.96 -10.66
C SER A 163 3.87 1.51 -11.83
N ASP A 164 4.26 0.46 -12.55
CA ASP A 164 3.52 -0.16 -13.65
C ASP A 164 2.72 -1.41 -13.23
N GLU A 165 2.74 -1.76 -11.95
CA GLU A 165 2.08 -2.94 -11.42
C GLU A 165 0.95 -2.57 -10.46
N SER A 166 -0.11 -3.38 -10.42
CA SER A 166 -1.15 -3.23 -9.40
C SER A 166 -0.68 -3.77 -8.05
N GLU A 167 -0.88 -2.97 -7.01
CA GLU A 167 -0.67 -3.32 -5.61
C GLU A 167 -2.01 -3.58 -4.92
N TYR A 168 -2.04 -4.64 -4.11
CA TYR A 168 -3.19 -5.06 -3.33
C TYR A 168 -2.87 -4.94 -1.84
N ARG A 169 -3.72 -4.21 -1.12
CA ARG A 169 -3.68 -4.11 0.34
C ARG A 169 -4.84 -4.86 0.93
N VAL A 170 -4.55 -5.76 1.86
CA VAL A 170 -5.56 -6.40 2.71
C VAL A 170 -5.41 -5.90 4.14
N PHE A 171 -6.53 -5.63 4.81
CA PHE A 171 -6.53 -5.06 6.16
C PHE A 171 -6.60 -6.13 7.25
N HIS A 172 -6.88 -7.39 6.88
CA HIS A 172 -6.94 -8.50 7.83
C HIS A 172 -6.40 -9.81 7.24
N LYS A 173 -5.65 -10.58 8.05
CA LYS A 173 -5.06 -11.88 7.64
C LYS A 173 -6.08 -12.91 7.14
N ARG A 174 -7.33 -12.85 7.63
CA ARG A 174 -8.43 -13.75 7.18
C ARG A 174 -8.79 -13.56 5.70
N GLN A 175 -8.38 -12.44 5.10
CA GLN A 175 -8.55 -12.18 3.66
C GLN A 175 -7.48 -12.85 2.81
N VAL A 176 -6.55 -13.59 3.42
CA VAL A 176 -5.42 -14.22 2.74
C VAL A 176 -5.55 -15.73 2.90
N GLN A 177 -5.68 -16.43 1.79
CA GLN A 177 -5.48 -17.87 1.72
C GLN A 177 -4.13 -18.13 1.07
N ILE A 178 -3.15 -18.53 1.89
CA ILE A 178 -1.83 -18.91 1.42
C ILE A 178 -1.95 -20.19 0.58
N LEU A 179 -1.33 -20.16 -0.60
CA LEU A 179 -1.23 -21.30 -1.50
C LEU A 179 0.14 -21.96 -1.37
N ASP A 180 1.21 -21.16 -1.36
CA ASP A 180 2.58 -21.64 -1.25
C ASP A 180 3.52 -20.60 -0.61
N VAL A 181 4.67 -21.07 -0.12
CA VAL A 181 5.77 -20.24 0.40
C VAL A 181 7.08 -20.69 -0.27
N LEU A 182 7.54 -19.88 -1.20
CA LEU A 182 8.71 -20.15 -2.04
C LEU A 182 9.94 -19.41 -1.53
N PRO A 183 11.16 -19.97 -1.67
CA PRO A 183 12.38 -19.22 -1.44
C PRO A 183 12.54 -18.11 -2.50
N ALA A 184 12.80 -16.87 -2.09
CA ALA A 184 12.96 -15.74 -3.02
C ALA A 184 14.27 -15.81 -3.83
N ASN A 185 15.28 -16.46 -3.26
CA ASN A 185 16.49 -16.88 -3.94
C ASN A 185 16.39 -18.38 -4.22
N PRO A 186 16.14 -18.84 -5.46
CA PRO A 186 16.32 -20.23 -5.76
C PRO A 186 17.78 -20.59 -5.43
N ALA A 187 18.00 -21.73 -4.77
CA ALA A 187 19.35 -22.26 -4.61
C ALA A 187 20.02 -22.26 -5.99
N PRO A 188 21.32 -21.90 -6.11
CA PRO A 188 22.00 -21.99 -7.38
C PRO A 188 21.76 -23.39 -7.93
N SER A 189 21.12 -23.46 -9.09
CA SER A 189 20.87 -24.72 -9.79
C SER A 189 22.17 -25.49 -9.77
N GLN A 190 22.21 -26.64 -9.09
CA GLN A 190 23.35 -27.53 -9.15
C GLN A 190 23.58 -27.75 -10.64
N LYS A 191 24.64 -27.16 -11.19
CA LYS A 191 25.12 -27.53 -12.52
C LYS A 191 25.37 -29.02 -12.40
N LEU A 192 24.48 -29.82 -12.98
CA LEU A 192 24.74 -31.23 -13.23
C LEU A 192 26.12 -31.26 -13.88
N ALA A 193 27.10 -31.82 -13.17
CA ALA A 193 28.40 -32.06 -13.74
C ALA A 193 28.17 -32.85 -15.04
N PRO A 194 28.81 -32.50 -16.16
CA PRO A 194 28.73 -33.33 -17.34
C PRO A 194 29.12 -34.76 -16.93
N ALA A 195 28.28 -35.73 -17.30
CA ALA A 195 28.52 -37.14 -17.04
C ALA A 195 29.90 -37.54 -17.62
N PRO A 196 30.62 -38.46 -16.97
CA PRO A 196 31.97 -38.85 -17.35
C PRO A 196 32.06 -39.46 -18.75
#